data_AF-A0A7X7RZV8-F1
#
_entry.id   AF-A0A7X7RZV8-F1
#
_cell.length_a   1.000
_cell.length_b   1.000
_cell.length_c   1.000
_cell.angle_alpha   90.00
_cell.angle_beta   90.00
_cell.angle_gamma   90.00
#
_symmetry.space_group_name_H-M   'P 1'
#
loop_
_entity.id
_entity.type
_entity.pdbx_description
1 polymer ?
#
loop_
_entity_poly.entity_id
_entity_poly.type
_entity_poly.pdbx_seq_one_letter_code
_entity_poly.pdbx_strand_id
1 'polypeptide(L)'
;MPQTTIDKLIINSPYEEPSRHWSYDRENRVFNLADGRREAGYVIASPQSKAFDDPSIFVPIELANKIRPRVKQWRGSGYPGITGITKRLLEHWKAPEERKERRFSFASSKR
;
A
#
# COMPACT_ATOMS: atom_id res chain seq x y z
N MET A 1 15.19 11.30 3.81
CA MET A 1 15.32 12.66 4.35
C MET A 1 13.95 13.04 4.91
N PRO A 2 13.85 13.49 6.17
CA PRO A 2 12.61 14.02 6.71
C PRO A 2 12.18 15.26 5.92
N GLN A 3 10.91 15.33 5.55
CA GLN A 3 10.35 16.45 4.79
C GLN A 3 9.11 17.00 5.48
N THR A 4 8.99 18.32 5.55
CA THR A 4 7.79 19.00 6.08
C THR A 4 6.65 19.04 5.05
N THR A 5 6.99 18.93 3.76
CA THR A 5 6.05 18.93 2.63
C THR A 5 6.25 17.68 1.78
N ILE A 6 5.17 17.05 1.32
CA ILE A 6 5.21 15.86 0.47
C ILE A 6 5.03 16.27 -0.99
N ASP A 7 6.09 16.14 -1.79
CA ASP A 7 6.06 16.50 -3.22
C ASP A 7 5.22 15.51 -4.05
N LYS A 8 5.23 14.23 -3.66
CA LYS A 8 4.53 13.16 -4.37
C LYS A 8 3.76 12.27 -3.40
N LEU A 9 2.43 12.36 -3.45
CA LEU A 9 1.54 11.54 -2.62
C LEU A 9 1.48 10.09 -3.12
N ILE A 10 1.47 9.89 -4.44
CA ILE A 10 1.40 8.55 -5.06
C ILE A 10 2.82 8.05 -5.35
N ILE A 11 3.35 7.23 -4.45
CA ILE A 11 4.74 6.74 -4.50
C ILE A 11 4.88 5.28 -4.96
N ASN A 12 3.79 4.52 -5.04
CA ASN A 12 3.79 3.11 -5.43
C ASN A 12 3.07 2.89 -6.76
N SER A 13 3.51 1.87 -7.50
CA SER A 13 2.84 1.41 -8.71
C SER A 13 1.52 0.69 -8.36
N PRO A 14 0.44 0.85 -9.16
CA PRO A 14 -0.79 0.09 -8.96
C PRO A 14 -0.65 -1.40 -9.31
N TYR A 15 0.44 -1.78 -10.00
CA TYR A 15 0.65 -3.15 -10.49
C TYR A 15 1.64 -3.96 -9.66
N GLU A 16 2.45 -3.27 -8.86
CA GLU A 16 3.49 -3.90 -8.04
C GLU A 16 3.10 -3.85 -6.57
N GLU A 17 3.75 -4.68 -5.76
CA GLU A 17 3.57 -4.59 -4.32
C GLU A 17 4.15 -3.26 -3.79
N PRO A 18 3.42 -2.52 -2.92
CA PRO A 18 3.93 -1.29 -2.33
C PRO A 18 5.25 -1.53 -1.61
N SER A 19 6.30 -0.84 -2.06
CA SER A 19 7.65 -0.98 -1.52
C SER A 19 7.98 0.11 -0.51
N ARG A 20 7.23 1.20 -0.48
CA ARG A 20 7.47 2.35 0.41
C ARG A 20 6.16 2.97 0.89
N HIS A 21 6.22 3.68 2.01
CA HIS A 21 5.09 4.45 2.52
C HIS A 21 5.57 5.71 3.25
N TRP A 22 4.73 6.74 3.28
CA TRP A 22 4.95 7.90 4.15
C TRP A 22 4.58 7.54 5.59
N SER A 23 5.53 7.71 6.51
CA SER A 23 5.37 7.64 7.96
C SER A 23 5.40 9.05 8.52
N TYR A 24 4.47 9.37 9.42
CA TYR A 24 4.40 10.69 10.05
C TYR A 24 5.05 10.62 11.43
N ASP A 25 6.16 11.34 11.60
CA ASP A 25 6.78 11.56 12.90
C ASP A 25 6.12 12.79 13.55
N ARG A 26 5.40 12.54 14.64
CA ARG A 26 4.65 13.58 15.37
C ARG A 26 5.55 14.51 16.16
N GLU A 27 6.67 14.01 16.71
CA GLU A 27 7.54 14.80 17.58
C GLU A 27 8.17 15.95 16.79
N ASN A 28 8.64 15.63 15.58
CA ASN A 28 9.30 16.57 14.70
C ASN A 28 8.34 17.17 13.65
N ARG A 29 7.09 16.70 13.58
CA ARG A 29 6.07 17.07 12.56
C ARG A 29 6.59 16.93 11.14
N VAL A 30 7.34 15.87 10.87
CA VAL A 30 7.94 15.58 9.56
C VAL A 30 7.43 14.26 9.00
N PHE A 31 7.38 14.18 7.68
CA PHE A 31 7.10 12.95 6.96
C PHE A 31 8.41 12.27 6.57
N ASN A 32 8.50 10.99 6.87
CA ASN A 32 9.61 10.13 6.52
C ASN A 32 9.14 9.09 5.49
N LEU A 33 9.88 8.95 4.40
CA LEU A 33 9.65 7.86 3.46
C LEU A 33 10.24 6.58 4.05
N ALA A 34 9.38 5.71 4.57
CA ALA A 34 9.76 4.43 5.15
C ALA A 34 9.73 3.33 4.08
N ASP A 35 10.70 2.42 4.17
CA ASP A 35 10.76 1.23 3.33
C ASP A 35 9.77 0.16 3.81
N GLY A 36 9.34 -0.66 2.85
CA GLY A 36 8.36 -1.70 3.05
C GLY A 36 6.91 -1.24 2.93
N ARG A 37 6.03 -2.24 2.94
CA ARG A 37 4.59 -2.06 2.86
C ARG A 37 4.03 -1.64 4.21
N ARG A 38 3.27 -0.53 4.23
CA ARG A 38 2.58 -0.05 5.42
C ARG A 38 1.70 -1.14 6.05
N GLU A 39 1.73 -1.25 7.36
CA GLU A 39 0.86 -2.13 8.12
C GLU A 39 -0.63 -1.84 7.81
N ALA A 40 -1.42 -2.90 7.64
CA ALA A 40 -2.87 -2.76 7.50
C ALA A 40 -3.43 -2.30 8.85
N GLY A 41 -4.17 -1.20 8.82
CA GLY A 41 -4.81 -0.67 10.01
C GLY A 41 -5.68 0.52 9.67
N TYR A 42 -6.45 0.95 10.65
CA TYR A 42 -7.24 2.17 10.59
C TYR A 42 -6.88 3.06 11.78
N VAL A 43 -7.30 4.30 11.71
CA VAL A 43 -6.97 5.31 12.71
C VAL A 43 -8.27 5.78 13.34
N ILE A 44 -8.33 5.75 14.66
CA ILE A 44 -9.47 6.24 15.46
C ILE A 44 -9.07 7.57 16.09
N ALA A 45 -9.91 8.60 16.00
CA ALA A 45 -9.71 9.84 16.74
C ALA A 45 -9.85 9.58 18.25
N SER A 46 -9.05 10.25 19.08
CA SER A 46 -9.19 10.08 20.52
C SER A 46 -10.53 10.68 20.99
N PRO A 47 -11.28 10.03 21.91
CA PRO A 47 -12.58 10.53 22.34
C PRO A 47 -12.53 11.90 23.04
N GLN A 48 -11.38 12.29 23.59
CA GLN A 48 -11.25 13.48 24.43
C GLN A 48 -10.78 14.75 23.72
N SER A 49 -10.41 14.71 22.44
CA SER A 49 -9.81 15.87 21.79
C SER A 49 -10.67 16.44 20.66
N LYS A 50 -10.80 17.77 20.68
CA LYS A 50 -11.32 18.61 19.60
C LYS A 50 -10.18 19.36 18.89
N ALA A 51 -8.93 19.00 19.18
CA ALA A 51 -7.74 19.66 18.67
C ALA A 51 -7.27 19.01 17.36
N PHE A 52 -6.71 19.82 16.47
CA PHE A 52 -6.14 19.36 15.19
C PHE A 52 -5.00 18.34 15.38
N ASP A 53 -4.31 18.35 16.53
CA ASP A 53 -3.16 17.49 16.85
C ASP A 53 -3.58 16.25 17.69
N ASP A 54 -4.73 15.68 17.34
CA ASP A 54 -5.30 14.52 18.03
C ASP A 54 -4.35 13.32 17.99
N PRO A 55 -4.00 12.69 19.13
CA PRO A 55 -3.21 11.45 19.19
C PRO A 55 -4.08 10.31 18.69
N SER A 56 -4.27 10.28 17.38
CA SER A 56 -5.09 9.31 16.72
C SER A 56 -4.49 7.92 16.90
N ILE A 57 -5.32 6.98 17.37
CA ILE A 57 -4.91 5.65 17.76
C ILE A 57 -4.91 4.79 16.50
N PHE A 58 -3.73 4.28 16.13
CA PHE A 58 -3.62 3.31 15.06
C PHE A 58 -4.03 1.93 15.57
N VAL A 59 -5.04 1.35 14.94
CA VAL A 59 -5.51 -0.01 15.23
C VAL A 59 -5.14 -0.92 14.06
N PRO A 60 -4.26 -1.92 14.27
CA PRO A 60 -3.86 -2.84 13.23
C PRO A 60 -5.00 -3.80 12.86
N ILE A 61 -5.08 -4.16 11.58
CA ILE A 61 -5.94 -5.24 11.09
C ILE A 61 -5.10 -6.52 11.09
N GLU A 62 -5.08 -7.18 12.24
CA GLU A 62 -4.32 -8.39 12.53
C GLU A 62 -4.42 -9.45 11.42
N LEU A 63 -5.65 -9.76 10.99
CA LEU A 63 -5.88 -10.78 9.97
C LEU A 63 -5.22 -10.42 8.64
N ALA A 64 -5.32 -9.15 8.21
CA ALA A 64 -4.71 -8.70 6.96
C ALA A 64 -3.18 -8.76 7.05
N ASN A 65 -2.60 -8.35 8.19
CA ASN A 65 -1.16 -8.40 8.40
C ASN A 65 -0.62 -9.84 8.44
N LYS A 66 -1.41 -10.79 8.98
CA LYS A 66 -1.09 -12.23 8.96
C LYS A 66 -1.21 -12.86 7.57
N ILE A 67 -2.21 -12.47 6.78
CA ILE A 67 -2.44 -13.05 5.43
C ILE A 67 -1.42 -12.56 4.41
N ARG A 68 -1.01 -11.28 4.45
CA ARG A 68 -0.09 -10.66 3.49
C ARG A 68 1.20 -11.47 3.23
N PRO A 69 1.99 -11.89 4.23
CA PRO A 69 3.21 -12.67 4.00
C PRO A 69 2.90 -14.04 3.38
N ARG A 70 1.79 -14.68 3.77
CA ARG A 70 1.35 -15.96 3.19
C ARG A 70 0.99 -15.82 1.72
N VAL A 71 0.29 -14.75 1.36
CA VAL A 71 -0.03 -14.43 -0.03
C VAL A 71 1.23 -14.11 -0.83
N LYS A 72 2.18 -13.38 -0.24
CA LYS A 72 3.48 -13.09 -0.88
C LYS A 72 4.23 -14.39 -1.17
N GLN A 73 4.33 -15.28 -0.19
CA GLN A 73 4.94 -16.60 -0.35
C GLN A 73 4.23 -17.43 -1.42
N TRP A 74 2.90 -17.54 -1.35
CA TRP A 74 2.09 -18.29 -2.32
C TRP A 74 2.29 -17.80 -3.76
N ARG A 75 2.37 -16.48 -3.96
CA ARG A 75 2.69 -15.88 -5.27
C ARG A 75 4.12 -16.22 -5.71
N GLY A 76 5.08 -16.12 -4.80
CA GLY A 76 6.50 -16.44 -5.06
C GLY A 76 6.73 -17.91 -5.40
N SER A 77 5.92 -18.82 -4.83
CA SER A 77 5.93 -20.25 -5.14
C SER A 77 5.22 -20.61 -6.45
N GLY A 78 4.83 -19.63 -7.27
CA GLY A 78 4.18 -19.89 -8.56
C GLY A 78 2.72 -20.32 -8.47
N TYR A 79 2.01 -19.89 -7.40
CA TYR A 79 0.59 -20.15 -7.16
C TYR A 79 0.25 -21.64 -7.01
N PRO A 80 0.81 -22.35 -6.02
CA PRO A 80 0.48 -23.76 -5.80
C PRO A 80 -1.02 -23.94 -5.50
N GLY A 81 -1.61 -25.02 -6.02
CA GLY A 81 -3.01 -25.40 -5.76
C GLY A 81 -4.08 -24.74 -6.61
N ILE A 82 -3.71 -23.92 -7.61
CA ILE A 82 -4.69 -23.36 -8.58
C ILE A 82 -4.83 -24.23 -9.83
N THR A 83 -5.93 -24.05 -10.56
CA THR A 83 -6.13 -24.68 -11.88
C THR A 83 -5.30 -24.01 -12.97
N GLY A 84 -5.04 -24.71 -14.07
CA GLY A 84 -4.33 -24.15 -15.23
C GLY A 84 -5.03 -22.93 -15.85
N ILE A 85 -6.36 -22.90 -15.85
CA ILE A 85 -7.15 -21.75 -16.32
C ILE A 85 -6.90 -20.54 -15.43
N THR A 86 -6.96 -20.72 -14.10
CA THR A 86 -6.68 -19.64 -13.13
C THR A 86 -5.26 -19.11 -13.29
N LYS A 87 -4.28 -19.99 -13.51
CA LYS A 87 -2.88 -19.59 -13.71
C LYS A 87 -2.74 -18.71 -14.95
N ARG A 88 -3.30 -19.17 -16.08
CA ARG A 88 -3.29 -18.43 -17.34
C ARG A 88 -3.99 -17.07 -17.22
N LEU A 89 -5.09 -17.00 -16.48
CA LEU A 89 -5.80 -15.73 -16.23
C LEU A 89 -4.95 -14.76 -15.39
N LEU A 90 -4.29 -15.26 -14.34
CA LEU A 90 -3.40 -14.44 -13.51
C LEU A 90 -2.18 -13.94 -14.29
N GLU A 91 -1.61 -14.77 -15.15
CA GLU A 91 -0.51 -14.40 -16.05
C GLU A 91 -0.95 -13.33 -17.04
N HIS A 92 -2.10 -13.53 -17.70
CA HIS A 92 -2.70 -12.54 -18.59
C HIS A 92 -2.96 -11.20 -17.88
N TRP A 93 -3.50 -11.22 -16.66
CA TRP A 93 -3.70 -9.99 -15.87
C TRP A 93 -2.41 -9.36 -15.35
N LYS A 94 -1.26 -10.04 -15.41
CA LYS A 94 0.03 -9.48 -15.01
C LYS A 94 0.91 -9.11 -16.20
N ALA A 95 0.57 -9.53 -17.42
CA ALA A 95 1.32 -9.24 -18.62
C ALA A 95 1.36 -7.72 -18.92
N PRO A 96 2.54 -7.08 -18.88
CA PRO A 96 2.66 -5.64 -19.14
C PRO A 96 2.52 -5.28 -20.63
N GLU A 97 2.88 -6.19 -21.53
CA GLU A 97 2.86 -5.98 -22.98
C GLU A 97 1.43 -5.82 -23.54
N GLU A 98 0.47 -6.64 -23.09
CA GLU A 98 -0.94 -6.52 -23.49
C GLU A 98 -1.64 -5.25 -22.95
N ARG A 99 -1.00 -4.54 -22.01
CA ARG A 99 -1.56 -3.36 -21.35
C ARG A 99 -0.97 -2.04 -21.82
N LYS A 100 0.06 -2.00 -22.65
CA LYS A 100 0.63 -0.73 -23.16
C LYS A 100 -0.43 0.15 -23.85
N GLU A 101 -1.39 -0.46 -24.55
CA GLU A 101 -2.52 0.26 -25.18
C GLU A 101 -3.71 0.55 -24.25
N ARG A 102 -3.85 -0.16 -23.11
CA ARG A 102 -4.99 -0.08 -22.18
C ARG A 102 -4.61 0.39 -20.77
N ARG A 103 -3.61 1.29 -20.66
CA ARG A 103 -3.29 1.94 -19.38
C ARG A 103 -4.40 2.94 -19.02
N PHE A 104 -5.49 2.45 -18.45
CA PHE A 104 -6.42 3.31 -17.72
C PHE A 104 -5.65 3.97 -16.58
N SER A 105 -5.62 5.29 -16.59
CA SER A 105 -5.06 6.09 -15.50
C SER A 105 -5.96 5.93 -14.27
N PHE A 106 -5.58 5.05 -13.33
CA PHE A 106 -6.19 5.04 -12.00
C PHE A 106 -5.72 6.28 -11.25
N ALA A 107 -6.58 7.32 -11.28
CA ALA A 107 -6.47 8.58 -10.54
C ALA A 107 -5.06 9.20 -10.51
N SER A 108 -4.67 9.88 -11.58
CA SER A 108 -3.68 10.95 -11.49
C SER A 108 -4.35 12.12 -10.76
N SER A 109 -3.90 12.44 -9.55
CA SER A 109 -4.30 13.69 -8.87
C SER A 109 -4.09 14.85 -9.83
N LYS A 110 -5.15 15.62 -10.08
CA LYS A 110 -5.00 16.97 -10.64
C LYS A 110 -4.10 17.76 -9.69
N ARG A 111 -3.28 18.62 -10.32
CA ARG A 111 -2.39 19.61 -9.73
C ARG A 111 -3.00 20.34 -8.55
#